data_AF-A0A349VQX3-F1
#
_entry.id   AF-A0A349VQX3-F1
#
_cell.length_a   1.000
_cell.length_b   1.000
_cell.length_c   1.000
_cell.angle_alpha   90.00
_cell.angle_beta   90.00
_cell.angle_gamma   90.00
#
_symmetry.space_group_name_H-M   'P 1'
#
loop_
_entity.id
_entity.type
_entity.pdbx_description
1 polymer ?
#
loop_
_entity_poly.entity_id
_entity_poly.type
_entity_poly.pdbx_seq_one_letter_code
_entity_poly.pdbx_strand_id
1 'polypeptide(L)' 'MNSDFLKKQDRAPIAEALEAYSSERVVPFDVPGHKHGRGNPELTAFLGERTMTLDVNSMKP' A
#
# COMPACT_ATOMS: atom_id res chain seq x y z
N MET A 1 28.06 18.95 19.57
CA MET A 1 27.61 17.83 18.71
C MET A 1 26.35 18.31 18.00
N ASN A 2 26.33 18.33 16.67
CA ASN A 2 25.18 18.82 15.91
C ASN A 2 23.95 17.94 16.17
N SER A 3 22.85 18.56 16.58
CA SER A 3 21.56 17.93 16.86
C SER A 3 20.86 17.36 15.61
N ASP A 4 21.40 17.63 14.41
CA ASP A 4 20.83 17.19 13.12
C ASP A 4 20.79 15.67 12.92
N PHE A 5 21.55 14.89 13.71
CA PHE A 5 21.50 13.42 13.67
C PHE A 5 20.34 12.82 14.47
N LEU A 6 19.69 13.59 15.35
CA LEU A 6 18.49 13.16 16.08
C LEU A 6 17.22 13.57 15.31
N LYS A 7 17.08 13.06 14.07
CA LYS A 7 15.77 13.11 13.40
C LYS A 7 14.79 12.25 14.20
N LYS A 8 13.62 12.82 14.55
CA LYS A 8 12.52 12.07 15.16
C LYS A 8 12.12 10.92 14.23
N GLN A 9 12.08 9.70 14.75
CA GLN A 9 11.74 8.47 14.02
C GLN A 9 10.26 8.12 14.21
N ASP A 10 9.41 9.13 14.22
CA ASP A 10 7.97 9.04 14.51
C ASP A 10 7.09 8.94 13.25
N ARG A 11 7.71 8.81 12.08
CA ARG A 11 7.04 8.74 10.78
C ARG A 11 7.45 7.51 9.99
N ALA A 12 6.53 7.01 9.17
CA ALA A 12 6.75 5.89 8.28
C ALA A 12 6.34 6.30 6.85
N PRO A 13 7.18 7.05 6.11
CA PRO A 13 6.76 7.73 4.88
C PRO A 13 6.17 6.80 3.81
N ILE A 14 6.70 5.58 3.65
CA ILE A 14 6.19 4.60 2.68
C ILE A 14 4.82 4.08 3.12
N ALA A 15 4.64 3.75 4.40
CA ALA A 15 3.37 3.27 4.91
C ALA A 15 2.29 4.36 4.79
N GLU A 16 2.62 5.59 5.15
CA GLU A 16 1.73 6.75 5.02
C GLU A 16 1.33 7.01 3.57
N ALA A 17 2.28 6.88 2.63
CA ALA A 17 2.00 7.04 1.20
C ALA A 17 1.07 5.93 0.67
N LEU A 18 1.26 4.67 1.10
CA LEU A 18 0.38 3.57 0.73
C LEU A 18 -1.03 3.75 1.30
N GLU A 19 -1.16 4.25 2.53
CA GLU A 19 -2.46 4.57 3.13
C GLU A 19 -3.16 5.72 2.39
N ALA A 20 -2.42 6.77 2.03
CA ALA A 20 -2.94 7.87 1.21
C ALA A 20 -3.41 7.36 -0.16
N TYR A 21 -2.58 6.58 -0.86
CA TYR A 21 -2.94 5.97 -2.15
C TYR A 21 -4.18 5.09 -2.05
N SER A 22 -4.27 4.24 -1.02
CA SER A 22 -5.44 3.39 -0.77
C SER A 22 -6.73 4.21 -0.61
N SER A 23 -6.66 5.42 -0.05
CA SER A 23 -7.82 6.30 0.14
C SER A 23 -8.36 6.91 -1.16
N GLU A 24 -7.53 6.98 -2.21
CA GLU A 24 -7.92 7.51 -3.52
C GLU A 24 -8.84 6.56 -4.31
N ARG A 25 -8.93 5.28 -3.89
CA ARG A 25 -9.80 4.26 -4.50
C ARG A 25 -9.55 4.07 -6.01
N VAL A 26 -8.28 4.09 -6.40
CA VAL A 26 -7.84 3.82 -7.78
C VAL A 26 -8.34 2.46 -8.25
N VAL A 27 -8.88 2.40 -9.47
CA VAL A 27 -9.32 1.14 -10.10
C VAL A 27 -8.12 0.49 -10.81
N PRO A 28 -7.71 -0.73 -10.42
CA PRO A 28 -6.50 -1.33 -10.98
C PRO A 28 -6.77 -1.99 -12.34
N PHE A 29 -6.21 -1.43 -13.41
CA PHE A 29 -6.22 -2.06 -14.74
C PHE A 29 -4.95 -2.87 -15.03
N ASP A 30 -3.82 -2.52 -14.44
CA ASP A 30 -2.55 -3.27 -14.51
C ASP A 30 -2.42 -4.32 -13.40
N VAL A 31 -1.34 -5.09 -13.41
CA VAL A 31 -0.96 -6.01 -12.32
C VAL A 31 -0.88 -5.28 -10.96
N PRO A 32 -1.00 -5.99 -9.82
CA PRO A 32 -1.22 -7.43 -9.65
C PRO A 32 -2.58 -7.95 -10.14
N GLY A 33 -2.60 -9.21 -10.61
CA GLY A 33 -3.79 -9.84 -11.20
C GLY A 33 -4.95 -10.10 -10.24
N HIS A 34 -4.72 -10.11 -8.93
CA HIS A 34 -5.79 -10.28 -7.94
C HIS A 34 -6.63 -9.03 -7.74
N LYS A 35 -6.27 -7.86 -8.30
CA LYS A 35 -7.08 -6.64 -8.33
C LYS A 35 -7.67 -6.27 -6.95
N HIS A 36 -6.79 -6.02 -5.98
CA HIS A 36 -7.16 -5.79 -4.58
C HIS A 36 -7.92 -6.95 -3.91
N GLY A 37 -7.69 -8.18 -4.37
CA GLY A 37 -8.23 -9.40 -3.77
C GLY A 37 -9.44 -9.98 -4.51
N ARG A 38 -10.09 -9.20 -5.38
CA ARG A 38 -11.27 -9.63 -6.16
C ARG A 38 -11.00 -10.81 -7.08
N GLY A 39 -9.80 -10.89 -7.64
CA GLY A 39 -9.37 -11.98 -8.52
C GLY A 39 -8.99 -13.28 -7.79
N ASN A 40 -8.83 -13.24 -6.47
CA ASN A 40 -8.56 -14.43 -5.66
C ASN A 40 -9.13 -14.27 -4.23
N PRO A 41 -10.41 -14.63 -4.02
CA PRO A 41 -11.07 -14.52 -2.72
C PRO A 41 -10.44 -15.39 -1.63
N GLU A 42 -9.91 -16.57 -1.97
CA GLU A 42 -9.26 -17.47 -1.00
C GLU A 42 -7.98 -16.83 -0.43
N LEU A 43 -7.16 -16.24 -1.30
CA LEU A 43 -5.97 -15.50 -0.89
C LEU A 43 -6.34 -14.31 0.00
N THR A 44 -7.43 -13.61 -0.33
CA THR A 44 -7.94 -12.48 0.46
C THR A 44 -8.42 -12.92 1.84
N ALA A 45 -9.10 -14.08 1.93
CA ALA A 45 -9.53 -14.64 3.20
C ALA A 45 -8.33 -15.02 4.09
N PHE A 46 -7.23 -15.48 3.48
CA PHE A 46 -6.01 -15.85 4.19
C PHE A 46 -5.19 -14.63 4.67
N LEU A 47 -4.96 -13.63 3.80
CA LEU A 47 -4.09 -12.48 4.09
C LEU A 47 -4.84 -11.25 4.64
N GLY A 48 -6.15 -11.17 4.45
CA GLY A 48 -6.99 -10.04 4.80
C GLY A 48 -7.05 -8.95 3.73
N GLU A 49 -8.20 -8.26 3.66
CA GLU A 49 -8.48 -7.23 2.65
C GLU A 49 -7.45 -6.09 2.66
N ARG A 50 -7.07 -5.58 3.84
CA ARG A 50 -6.10 -4.49 3.96
C ARG A 50 -4.76 -4.82 3.30
N THR A 51 -4.28 -6.06 3.44
CA THR A 51 -3.06 -6.53 2.79
C THR A 51 -3.22 -6.49 1.27
N MET A 52 -4.35 -6.99 0.77
CA MET A 52 -4.62 -7.04 -0.67
C MET A 52 -4.80 -5.66 -1.30
N THR A 53 -5.35 -4.68 -0.56
CA THR A 53 -5.54 -3.29 -1.04
C THR A 53 -4.23 -2.51 -1.15
N LEU A 54 -3.25 -2.83 -0.30
CA LEU A 54 -1.94 -2.15 -0.30
C LEU A 54 -0.91 -2.83 -1.21
N ASP A 55 -1.22 -3.99 -1.78
CA ASP A 55 -0.39 -4.64 -2.80
C ASP A 55 -0.59 -3.98 -4.17
N VAL A 56 0.22 -2.96 -4.40
CA VAL A 56 0.13 -2.05 -5.54
C VAL A 56 1.49 -1.99 -6.25
N ASN A 57 1.46 -1.69 -7.55
CA ASN A 57 2.67 -1.54 -8.36
C ASN A 57 2.96 -0.07 -8.67
N SER A 58 4.04 0.18 -9.40
CA SER A 58 4.43 1.52 -9.85
C SER A 58 3.63 2.02 -11.06
N MET A 59 2.34 1.68 -11.15
CA MET A 59 1.47 2.12 -12.24
C MET A 59 1.57 3.63 -12.40
N LYS A 60 1.79 4.07 -13.64
CA LYS A 60 1.70 5.48 -13.99
C LYS A 60 0.22 5.81 -14.25
N PRO A 61 -0.27 6.94 -13.72
CA PRO A 61 -1.64 7.41 -13.99
C PRO A 61 -1.85 7.75 -15.47
#